data_AF-A0A2G9QEB9-F1
#
_entry.id   AF-A0A2G9QEB9-F1
#
_cell.length_a   1.000
_cell.length_b   1.000
_cell.length_c   1.000
_cell.angle_alpha   90.00
_cell.angle_beta   90.00
_cell.angle_gamma   90.00
#
_symmetry.space_group_name_H-M   'P 1'
#
loop_
_entity.id
_entity.type
_entity.pdbx_description
1 polymer ?
#
loop_
_entity_poly.entity_id
_entity_poly.type
_entity_poly.pdbx_seq_one_letter_code
_entity_poly.pdbx_strand_id
1 'polypeptide(L)'
;MDLVNDHDFMPIFIDMFRELPCLWQVNHPEYKNQTKRKAALDNLLVIVKPVIPTADITYLKILIGGMRSTYLREHKKVQDSQRSGAADDIYVLRLWYYDRLHFLAGPTLPPPGPTPPPATPPTPEPQLGRKRVRKTRE
;
A
#
# COMPACT_ATOMS: atom_id res chain seq x y z
N MET A 1 26.41 12.49 4.74
CA MET A 1 25.55 12.06 5.86
C MET A 1 24.54 11.08 5.32
N ASP A 2 24.38 9.95 5.98
CA ASP A 2 23.43 8.92 5.56
C ASP A 2 22.09 9.20 6.22
N LEU A 3 21.24 9.97 5.52
CA LEU A 3 19.95 10.46 6.04
C LEU A 3 19.09 9.32 6.59
N VAL A 4 19.20 8.13 5.97
CA VAL A 4 18.43 6.93 6.30
C VAL A 4 18.80 6.34 7.67
N ASN A 5 20.00 6.63 8.17
CA ASN A 5 20.47 6.21 9.49
C ASN A 5 20.29 7.29 10.56
N ASP A 6 19.78 8.47 10.20
CA ASP A 6 19.52 9.55 11.15
C ASP A 6 18.23 9.27 11.93
N HIS A 7 18.38 8.91 13.21
CA HIS A 7 17.27 8.51 14.07
C HIS A 7 16.38 9.68 14.50
N ASP A 8 16.85 10.91 14.39
CA ASP A 8 16.07 12.11 14.71
C ASP A 8 15.33 12.63 13.48
N PHE A 9 15.97 12.60 12.32
CA PHE A 9 15.40 13.13 11.09
C PHE A 9 14.45 12.16 10.37
N MET A 10 14.82 10.88 10.23
CA MET A 10 14.01 9.95 9.44
C MET A 10 12.58 9.75 9.93
N PRO A 11 12.27 9.70 11.24
CA PRO A 11 10.90 9.58 11.70
C PRO A 11 10.05 10.77 11.24
N ILE A 12 10.60 11.98 11.34
CA ILE A 12 9.96 13.23 10.94
C ILE A 12 9.73 13.24 9.42
N PHE A 13 10.74 12.84 8.65
CA PHE A 13 10.62 12.72 7.20
C PHE A 13 9.53 11.73 6.79
N ILE A 14 9.49 10.55 7.41
CA ILE A 14 8.51 9.51 7.10
C ILE A 14 7.09 9.94 7.49
N ASP A 15 6.92 10.57 8.66
CA ASP A 15 5.62 11.04 9.13
C ASP A 15 5.04 12.10 8.18
N MET A 16 5.86 13.05 7.74
CA MET A 16 5.42 14.03 6.74
C MET A 16 5.19 13.42 5.36
N PHE A 17 6.04 12.49 4.93
CA PHE A 17 5.83 11.76 3.68
C PHE A 17 4.51 10.96 3.69
N ARG A 18 4.13 10.40 4.84
CA ARG A 18 2.85 9.72 5.05
C ARG A 18 1.66 10.67 4.85
N GLU A 19 1.76 11.93 5.29
CA GLU A 19 0.73 12.96 5.11
C GLU A 19 0.55 13.44 3.66
N LEU A 20 1.41 12.98 2.73
CA LEU A 20 1.37 13.36 1.32
C LEU A 20 0.95 12.17 0.43
N PRO A 21 -0.33 11.72 0.48
CA PRO A 21 -0.82 10.56 -0.27
C PRO A 21 -0.66 10.72 -1.78
N CYS A 22 -0.63 11.95 -2.30
CA CYS A 22 -0.35 12.23 -3.71
C CYS A 22 1.04 11.73 -4.18
N LEU A 23 1.98 11.47 -3.26
CA LEU A 23 3.31 10.95 -3.57
C LEU A 23 3.38 9.42 -3.57
N TRP A 24 2.56 8.74 -2.78
CA TRP A 24 2.74 7.30 -2.51
C TRP A 24 1.51 6.43 -2.76
N GLN A 25 0.31 7.01 -2.79
CA GLN A 25 -0.95 6.30 -2.93
C GLN A 25 -1.43 6.36 -4.39
N VAL A 26 -1.25 5.26 -5.13
CA VAL A 26 -1.57 5.18 -6.57
C VAL A 26 -3.05 5.41 -6.89
N ASN A 27 -3.94 5.08 -5.95
CA ASN A 27 -5.38 5.26 -6.07
C ASN A 27 -5.84 6.67 -5.70
N HIS A 28 -4.96 7.53 -5.19
CA HIS A 28 -5.33 8.89 -4.81
C HIS A 28 -5.61 9.72 -6.07
N PRO A 29 -6.71 10.49 -6.13
CA PRO A 29 -7.05 11.29 -7.31
C PRO A 29 -5.94 12.28 -7.69
N GLU A 30 -5.20 12.77 -6.70
CA GLU A 30 -4.10 13.71 -6.90
C GLU A 30 -2.78 13.03 -7.29
N TYR A 31 -2.69 11.70 -7.26
CA TYR A 31 -1.48 10.96 -7.66
C TYR A 31 -1.13 11.15 -9.15
N LYS A 32 -2.14 11.39 -9.98
CA LYS A 32 -1.96 11.71 -11.41
C LYS A 32 -1.71 13.21 -11.64
N ASN A 33 -1.91 14.05 -10.64
CA ASN A 33 -1.74 15.49 -10.75
C ASN A 33 -0.27 15.86 -10.52
N GLN A 34 0.45 16.12 -11.60
CA GLN A 34 1.88 16.46 -11.56
C GLN A 34 2.15 17.73 -10.75
N THR A 35 1.28 18.74 -10.83
CA THR A 35 1.44 20.01 -10.09
C THR A 35 1.37 19.77 -8.58
N LYS A 36 0.38 18.99 -8.12
CA LYS A 36 0.24 18.67 -6.69
C LYS A 36 1.39 17.79 -6.19
N ARG A 37 1.85 16.85 -7.02
CA ARG A 37 3.03 16.03 -6.69
C ARG A 37 4.30 16.86 -6.59
N LYS A 38 4.49 17.81 -7.50
CA LYS A 38 5.63 18.73 -7.43
C LYS A 38 5.56 19.57 -6.16
N ALA A 39 4.41 20.17 -5.85
CA ALA A 39 4.22 20.95 -4.63
C ALA A 39 4.50 20.14 -3.35
N ALA A 40 4.05 18.88 -3.31
CA ALA A 40 4.33 17.97 -2.20
C ALA A 40 5.84 17.64 -2.07
N LEU A 41 6.55 17.47 -3.20
CA LEU A 41 8.00 17.30 -3.19
C LEU A 41 8.72 18.58 -2.76
N ASP A 42 8.26 19.75 -3.17
CA ASP A 42 8.79 21.04 -2.74
C ASP A 42 8.64 21.23 -1.22
N ASN A 43 7.50 20.82 -0.62
CA ASN A 43 7.31 20.83 0.83
C ASN A 43 8.34 19.93 1.55
N LEU A 44 8.56 18.71 1.05
CA LEU A 44 9.60 17.82 1.61
C LEU A 44 11.00 18.44 1.46
N LEU A 45 11.25 19.13 0.35
CA LEU A 45 12.55 19.73 0.06
C LEU A 45 12.91 20.84 1.06
N VAL A 46 11.93 21.63 1.51
CA VAL A 46 12.14 22.68 2.53
C VAL A 46 12.75 22.11 3.82
N ILE A 47 12.35 20.89 4.21
CA ILE A 47 12.80 20.27 5.46
C ILE A 47 14.09 19.46 5.28
N VAL A 48 14.33 18.94 4.08
CA VAL A 48 15.57 18.22 3.77
C VAL A 48 16.73 19.20 3.54
N LYS A 49 16.47 20.41 3.03
CA LYS A 49 17.51 21.41 2.75
C LYS A 49 18.39 21.80 3.95
N PRO A 50 17.86 22.00 5.17
CA PRO A 50 18.68 22.22 6.36
C PRO A 50 19.68 21.10 6.66
N VAL A 51 19.34 19.85 6.33
CA VAL A 51 20.19 18.68 6.58
C VAL A 51 21.13 18.42 5.40
N ILE A 52 20.62 18.57 4.18
CA ILE A 52 21.34 18.37 2.94
C ILE A 52 21.07 19.57 2.03
N PRO A 53 21.93 20.62 2.09
CA PRO A 53 21.73 21.83 1.30
C PRO A 53 21.75 21.61 -0.22
N THR A 54 22.41 20.54 -0.66
CA THR A 54 22.51 20.12 -2.06
C THR A 54 21.34 19.26 -2.53
N ALA A 55 20.39 18.95 -1.64
CA ALA A 55 19.22 18.16 -2.01
C ALA A 55 18.39 18.89 -3.05
N ASP A 56 17.90 18.13 -4.03
CA ASP A 56 16.99 18.58 -5.05
C ASP A 56 15.80 17.62 -5.16
N ILE A 57 14.86 17.94 -6.05
CA ILE A 57 13.69 17.10 -6.31
C ILE A 57 14.11 15.71 -6.80
N THR A 58 15.22 15.60 -7.56
CA THR A 58 15.73 14.31 -8.03
C THR A 58 16.19 13.44 -6.88
N TYR A 59 16.96 14.00 -5.95
CA TYR A 59 17.39 13.34 -4.72
C TYR A 59 16.20 12.81 -3.93
N LEU A 60 15.16 13.62 -3.73
CA LEU A 60 13.93 13.20 -3.05
C LEU A 60 13.24 12.03 -3.74
N LYS A 61 13.14 12.07 -5.08
CA LYS A 61 12.52 10.97 -5.85
C LYS A 61 13.31 9.67 -5.72
N ILE A 62 14.64 9.75 -5.75
CA ILE A 62 15.54 8.61 -5.55
C ILE A 62 15.38 8.06 -4.13
N LEU A 63 15.39 8.93 -3.13
CA LEU A 63 15.22 8.56 -1.72
C LEU A 63 13.89 7.85 -1.48
N ILE A 64 12.78 8.48 -1.87
CA ILE A 64 11.43 7.91 -1.75
C ILE A 64 11.33 6.58 -2.51
N GLY A 65 11.87 6.53 -3.73
CA GLY A 65 11.92 5.31 -4.53
C GLY A 65 12.66 4.18 -3.83
N GLY A 66 13.86 4.46 -3.31
CA GLY A 66 14.67 3.52 -2.55
C GLY A 66 13.98 3.00 -1.29
N MET A 67 13.37 3.89 -0.50
CA MET A 67 12.61 3.51 0.69
C MET A 67 11.43 2.59 0.33
N ARG A 68 10.66 2.93 -0.70
CA ARG A 68 9.53 2.11 -1.16
C ARG A 68 9.99 0.73 -1.63
N SER A 69 11.02 0.67 -2.46
CA SER A 69 11.54 -0.59 -2.99
C SER A 69 12.08 -1.50 -1.87
N THR A 70 12.80 -0.93 -0.92
CA THR A 70 13.29 -1.66 0.25
C THR A 70 12.13 -2.15 1.11
N TYR A 71 11.19 -1.27 1.49
CA TYR A 71 10.01 -1.66 2.26
C TYR A 71 9.21 -2.78 1.59
N LEU A 72 8.89 -2.67 0.31
CA LEU A 72 8.07 -3.67 -0.40
C LEU A 72 8.76 -5.03 -0.50
N ARG A 73 10.08 -5.06 -0.71
CA ARG A 73 10.87 -6.31 -0.71
C ARG A 73 10.87 -6.97 0.66
N GLU A 74 11.06 -6.18 1.71
CA GLU A 74 11.07 -6.66 3.08
C GLU A 74 9.67 -7.14 3.51
N HIS A 75 8.61 -6.37 3.18
CA HIS A 75 7.23 -6.74 3.44
C HIS A 75 6.83 -8.03 2.71
N LYS A 76 7.25 -8.22 1.46
CA LYS A 76 7.00 -9.45 0.72
C LYS A 76 7.60 -10.68 1.41
N LYS A 77 8.84 -10.58 1.91
CA LYS A 77 9.48 -11.68 2.66
C LYS A 77 8.69 -12.06 3.92
N VAL A 78 8.20 -11.06 4.65
CA VAL A 78 7.35 -11.27 5.83
C VAL A 78 6.06 -11.98 5.45
N GLN A 79 5.39 -11.56 4.37
CA GLN A 79 4.18 -12.21 3.88
C GLN A 79 4.43 -13.64 3.40
N ASP A 80 5.54 -13.89 2.68
CA ASP A 80 5.92 -15.22 2.19
C ASP A 80 6.27 -16.17 3.34
N SER A 81 6.93 -15.69 4.40
CA SER A 81 7.20 -16.45 5.64
C SER A 81 5.90 -16.82 6.35
N GLN A 82 4.99 -15.85 6.56
CA GLN A 82 3.67 -16.10 7.17
C GLN A 82 2.86 -17.14 6.39
N ARG A 83 2.91 -17.10 5.05
CA ARG A 83 2.18 -18.03 4.18
C ARG A 83 2.76 -19.45 4.20
N SER A 84 4.08 -19.56 4.38
CA SER A 84 4.78 -20.84 4.30
C SER A 84 4.73 -21.64 5.61
N GLY A 85 4.24 -21.04 6.71
CA GLY A 85 4.07 -21.73 8.00
C GLY A 85 5.38 -22.23 8.62
N ALA A 86 6.54 -21.81 8.09
CA ALA A 86 7.85 -22.16 8.62
C ALA A 86 8.07 -21.36 9.90
N ALA A 87 7.94 -22.03 11.04
CA ALA A 87 7.93 -21.43 12.38
C ALA A 87 9.29 -20.86 12.84
N ASP A 88 10.38 -21.13 12.12
CA ASP A 88 11.75 -20.93 12.62
C ASP A 88 12.54 -19.76 12.00
N ASP A 89 12.03 -19.07 10.98
CA ASP A 89 12.67 -17.86 10.45
C ASP A 89 11.81 -16.63 10.76
N ILE A 90 11.86 -16.20 12.03
CA ILE A 90 11.46 -14.84 12.41
C ILE A 90 12.37 -13.90 11.62
N TYR A 91 11.86 -13.41 10.50
CA TYR A 91 12.57 -12.43 9.70
C TYR A 91 12.66 -11.14 10.51
N VAL A 92 13.80 -10.93 11.17
CA VAL A 92 14.09 -9.68 11.89
C VAL A 92 14.34 -8.61 10.84
N LEU A 93 13.30 -7.83 10.59
CA LEU A 93 13.36 -6.64 9.76
C LEU A 93 14.45 -5.71 10.27
N ARG A 94 15.53 -5.57 9.50
CA ARG A 94 16.68 -4.72 9.87
C ARG A 94 16.39 -3.22 9.72
N LEU A 95 15.18 -2.85 9.27
CA LEU A 95 14.73 -1.47 9.15
C LEU A 95 14.08 -1.03 10.47
N TRP A 96 14.80 -0.20 11.23
CA TRP A 96 14.30 0.38 12.48
C TRP A 96 13.06 1.29 12.29
N TYR A 97 12.84 1.81 11.08
CA TYR A 97 11.66 2.60 10.70
C TYR A 97 10.59 1.79 9.94
N TYR A 98 10.67 0.46 9.95
CA TYR A 98 9.75 -0.39 9.18
C TYR A 98 8.28 -0.12 9.47
N ASP A 99 7.89 -0.09 10.76
CA ASP A 99 6.51 0.15 11.18
C ASP A 99 5.96 1.49 10.68
N ARG A 100 6.82 2.50 10.59
CA ARG A 100 6.42 3.83 10.09
C ARG A 100 6.13 3.83 8.60
N LEU A 101 6.76 2.94 7.83
CA LEU A 101 6.52 2.79 6.40
C LEU A 101 5.34 1.88 6.07
N HIS A 102 4.61 1.37 7.09
CA HIS A 102 3.54 0.41 6.86
C HIS A 102 2.41 0.93 5.95
N PHE A 103 2.18 2.25 5.94
CA PHE A 103 1.21 2.89 5.03
C PHE A 103 1.49 2.63 3.54
N LEU A 104 2.74 2.28 3.18
CA LEU A 104 3.13 1.96 1.81
C LEU A 104 2.60 0.60 1.32
N ALA A 105 2.17 -0.30 2.22
CA ALA A 105 1.53 -1.56 1.83
C ALA A 105 0.15 -1.33 1.14
N GLY A 106 -0.33 -0.08 1.12
CA GLY A 106 -1.66 0.26 0.65
C GLY A 106 -2.73 -0.19 1.65
N PRO A 107 -4.02 -0.07 1.30
CA PRO A 107 -5.04 -0.82 2.00
C PRO A 107 -4.77 -2.29 1.67
N THR A 108 -4.00 -2.96 2.53
CA THR A 108 -4.17 -4.39 2.76
C THR A 108 -5.60 -4.54 3.24
N LEU A 109 -6.53 -4.65 2.29
CA LEU A 109 -7.81 -5.25 2.57
C LEU A 109 -7.43 -6.62 3.14
N PRO A 110 -7.62 -6.91 4.44
CA PRO A 110 -7.73 -8.31 4.81
C PRO A 110 -8.80 -8.86 3.86
N PRO A 111 -8.62 -10.00 3.16
CA PRO A 111 -9.74 -10.59 2.44
C PRO A 111 -10.91 -10.53 3.42
N PRO A 112 -12.03 -9.85 3.09
CA PRO A 112 -13.11 -9.73 4.04
C PRO A 112 -13.44 -11.17 4.41
N GLY A 113 -13.12 -11.55 5.66
CA GLY A 113 -13.50 -12.85 6.19
C GLY A 113 -14.97 -13.03 5.84
N PRO A 114 -15.37 -14.22 5.37
CA PRO A 114 -16.56 -14.41 4.56
C PRO A 114 -17.72 -13.63 5.16
N THR A 115 -18.06 -12.50 4.54
CA THR A 115 -19.19 -11.70 4.97
C THR A 115 -20.40 -12.62 4.85
N PRO A 116 -21.15 -12.90 5.94
CA PRO A 116 -22.46 -13.51 5.76
C PRO A 116 -23.26 -12.54 4.86
N PRO A 117 -23.93 -13.05 3.80
CA PRO A 117 -24.64 -12.20 2.87
C PRO A 117 -25.69 -11.37 3.64
N PRO A 118 -25.85 -10.07 3.33
CA PRO A 118 -26.89 -9.27 3.95
C PRO A 118 -28.24 -9.87 3.55
N ALA A 119 -29.07 -10.15 4.57
CA ALA A 119 -30.41 -10.68 4.41
C ALA A 119 -31.21 -9.84 3.39
N THR A 120 -31.56 -10.46 2.26
CA THR A 120 -32.55 -9.91 1.34
C THR A 120 -33.95 -10.22 1.88
N PRO A 121 -34.81 -9.23 2.18
CA PRO A 121 -36.25 -9.45 2.37
C PRO A 121 -36.91 -9.87 1.04
N PRO A 122 -38.12 -10.46 1.08
CA PRO A 122 -38.56 -11.45 0.11
C PRO A 122 -38.96 -10.82 -1.23
N THR A 123 -38.31 -11.27 -2.31
CA THR A 123 -38.82 -11.08 -3.68
C THR A 123 -39.77 -12.23 -4.01
N PRO A 124 -41.00 -11.98 -4.47
CA PRO A 124 -41.94 -13.02 -4.85
C PRO A 124 -41.48 -13.71 -6.15
N GLU A 125 -41.29 -15.02 -6.08
CA GLU A 125 -41.15 -15.89 -7.25
C GLU A 125 -42.49 -16.01 -8.01
N PRO A 126 -42.45 -15.98 -9.36
CA PRO A 126 -43.30 -16.88 -10.13
C PRO A 126 -42.47 -17.78 -11.04
N GLN A 127 -42.25 -19.00 -10.53
CA GLN A 127 -42.23 -20.30 -11.19
C GLN A 127 -41.45 -20.49 -12.50
N LEU A 128 -40.27 -21.11 -12.32
CA LEU A 128 -39.49 -21.83 -13.30
C LEU A 128 -40.28 -22.98 -13.94
N GLY A 129 -40.44 -22.90 -15.26
CA GLY A 129 -40.87 -24.01 -16.09
C GLY A 129 -39.95 -25.24 -15.97
N ARG A 130 -40.56 -26.38 -15.67
CA ARG A 130 -40.06 -27.74 -15.93
C ARG A 130 -41.32 -28.53 -16.36
N LYS A 131 -41.34 -29.38 -17.39
CA LYS A 131 -40.42 -30.49 -17.64
C LYS A 131 -40.47 -30.94 -19.11
N ARG A 132 -39.29 -31.30 -19.60
CA ARG A 132 -38.95 -32.27 -20.66
C ARG A 132 -39.81 -33.55 -20.58
N VAL A 133 -40.30 -34.10 -21.71
CA VAL A 133 -40.11 -35.53 -22.15
C VAL A 133 -40.93 -35.97 -23.40
N ARG A 134 -40.20 -36.60 -24.36
CA ARG A 134 -40.51 -37.70 -25.33
C ARG A 134 -41.56 -37.46 -26.44
N LYS A 135 -41.17 -37.59 -27.73
CA LYS A 135 -41.25 -38.80 -28.63
C LYS A 135 -42.72 -39.20 -28.88
N THR A 136 -43.27 -39.14 -30.08
CA THR A 136 -43.09 -40.12 -31.18
C THR A 136 -43.76 -39.61 -32.48
N ARG A 137 -43.17 -39.99 -33.61
CA ARG A 137 -43.69 -40.09 -34.99
C ARG A 137 -45.16 -40.56 -35.11
N GLU A 138 -45.87 -40.02 -36.10
CA GLU A 138 -46.56 -40.73 -37.20
C GLU A 138 -46.57 -39.84 -38.45
#